data_AF-A0A356CKS6-F1
#
_entry.id   AF-A0A356CKS6-F1
#
_cell.length_a   1.000
_cell.length_b   1.000
_cell.length_c   1.000
_cell.angle_alpha   90.00
_cell.angle_beta   90.00
_cell.angle_gamma   90.00
#
_symmetry.space_group_name_H-M   'P 1'
#
loop_
_entity.id
_entity.type
_entity.pdbx_description
1 polymer ?
#
loop_
_entity_poly.entity_id
_entity_poly.type
_entity_poly.pdbx_seq_one_letter_code
_entity_poly.pdbx_strand_id
1 'polypeptide(L)'
;MVRDLQQPKWWESALRGSAVLNFPDWREKYKFASRLLYMRYLTGLEDGSTLIQIGESDTEKGVRLMTGKREEAARRRVFANIEALGLNECVSELDNQGFTVLKSALTPDQVERAKAAVLRRVAAETGRVVDPDLSSAEDFRGMQYQHYLIFEDPVFPEILLQEQTLALMHYLLGESCVLSSMGSHFRGPGGLPLALHADGSSVGMTEASLVANCNYALTPYSAENGALLLMPGSHRKNRYPTVGENWMSGEDTIFDVIAENRPAEELDNMTWTPPEGAVTMDIDVGDAVIWHGNTWHGGWRRDALGTRINLAAYFCRSHISTQERRGDDRFPEVFERYADDPRFAQLMGERVFNGWREEGPDFSSAKRNPLGIFD
;
A
#
# COMPACT_ATOMS: atom_id res chain seq x y z
N MET A 1 13.43 -18.47 39.39
CA MET A 1 13.00 -17.26 40.12
C MET A 1 12.24 -16.37 39.14
N VAL A 2 10.95 -16.62 38.98
CA VAL A 2 10.04 -15.67 38.32
C VAL A 2 9.82 -14.57 39.36
N ARG A 3 10.29 -13.35 39.07
CA ARG A 3 10.04 -12.21 39.96
C ARG A 3 8.58 -11.81 39.83
N ASP A 4 7.90 -11.76 40.98
CA ASP A 4 6.58 -11.19 41.17
C ASP A 4 6.47 -9.81 40.52
N LEU A 5 5.84 -9.76 39.35
CA LEU A 5 5.19 -8.55 38.87
C LEU A 5 3.87 -8.44 39.62
N GLN A 6 3.88 -7.75 40.77
CA GLN A 6 2.65 -7.32 41.42
C GLN A 6 1.84 -6.51 40.40
N GLN A 7 0.73 -7.06 39.93
CA GLN A 7 -0.18 -6.35 39.06
C GLN A 7 -0.76 -5.16 39.84
N PRO A 8 -0.66 -3.93 39.31
CA PRO A 8 -1.13 -2.76 40.03
C PRO A 8 -2.66 -2.74 40.06
N LYS A 9 -3.24 -2.43 41.22
CA LYS A 9 -4.69 -2.50 41.52
C LYS A 9 -5.61 -1.73 40.55
N TRP A 10 -5.09 -0.82 39.73
CA TRP A 10 -5.86 -0.12 38.69
C TRP A 10 -6.20 -1.01 37.48
N TRP A 11 -5.50 -2.14 37.31
CA TRP A 11 -5.71 -3.14 36.26
C TRP A 11 -7.04 -3.91 36.42
N GLU A 12 -7.41 -4.28 37.65
CA GLU A 12 -8.70 -4.96 37.94
C GLU A 12 -9.92 -4.04 37.76
N SER A 13 -9.75 -2.72 37.94
CA SER A 13 -10.82 -1.74 37.72
C SER A 13 -11.13 -1.48 36.25
N ALA A 14 -10.13 -1.56 35.37
CA ALA A 14 -10.32 -1.36 33.92
C ALA A 14 -11.15 -2.49 33.28
N LEU A 15 -10.98 -3.73 33.75
CA LEU A 15 -11.75 -4.90 33.28
C LEU A 15 -13.22 -4.90 33.75
N ARG A 16 -13.57 -4.13 34.80
CA ARG A 16 -14.93 -4.02 35.33
C ARG A 16 -15.72 -2.81 34.81
N GLY A 17 -15.23 -2.14 33.76
CA GLY A 17 -16.00 -1.15 33.01
C GLY A 17 -16.36 0.16 33.74
N SER A 18 -15.65 0.54 34.81
CA SER A 18 -16.01 1.71 35.64
C SER A 18 -14.97 2.83 35.72
N ALA A 19 -13.92 2.82 34.90
CA ALA A 19 -12.92 3.91 34.89
C ALA A 19 -12.93 4.70 33.57
N VAL A 20 -13.18 6.01 33.66
CA VAL A 20 -12.86 6.96 32.58
C VAL A 20 -11.34 7.14 32.57
N LEU A 21 -10.65 6.55 31.59
CA LEU A 21 -9.20 6.67 31.43
C LEU A 21 -8.90 7.94 30.61
N ASN A 22 -8.31 8.94 31.27
CA ASN A 22 -7.77 10.13 30.59
C ASN A 22 -6.34 9.84 30.12
N PHE A 23 -6.14 9.83 28.80
CA PHE A 23 -4.82 9.68 28.19
C PHE A 23 -4.29 11.06 27.76
N PRO A 24 -3.08 11.46 28.18
CA PRO A 24 -2.53 12.79 27.89
C PRO A 24 -2.05 12.96 26.44
N ASP A 25 -1.90 11.89 25.66
CA ASP A 25 -1.52 11.89 24.24
C ASP A 25 -2.37 10.86 23.47
N TRP A 26 -2.75 11.20 22.24
CA TRP A 26 -3.49 10.32 21.34
C TRP A 26 -2.70 9.03 21.09
N ARG A 27 -1.38 9.12 20.86
CA ARG A 27 -0.53 7.94 20.56
C ARG A 27 -0.57 6.88 21.65
N GLU A 28 -0.60 7.28 22.92
CA GLU A 28 -0.69 6.35 24.06
C GLU A 28 -2.08 5.72 24.20
N LYS A 29 -3.15 6.48 23.90
CA LYS A 29 -4.51 5.94 23.78
C LYS A 29 -4.60 4.88 22.66
N TYR A 30 -3.90 5.08 21.54
CA TYR A 30 -3.88 4.15 20.41
C TYR A 30 -3.04 2.90 20.69
N LYS A 31 -1.88 3.01 21.35
CA LYS A 31 -1.11 1.84 21.80
C LYS A 31 -1.91 0.95 22.75
N PHE A 32 -2.70 1.55 23.64
CA PHE A 32 -3.59 0.83 24.55
C PHE A 32 -4.71 0.10 23.79
N ALA A 33 -5.37 0.75 22.83
CA ALA A 33 -6.40 0.15 21.99
C ALA A 33 -5.86 -1.00 21.11
N SER A 34 -4.66 -0.84 20.55
CA SER A 34 -3.98 -1.85 19.72
C SER A 34 -3.63 -3.11 20.52
N ARG A 35 -3.12 -2.95 21.77
CA ARG A 35 -2.92 -4.09 22.68
C ARG A 35 -4.23 -4.77 23.06
N LEU A 36 -5.34 -4.03 23.18
CA LEU A 36 -6.65 -4.60 23.45
C LEU A 36 -7.20 -5.41 22.26
N LEU A 37 -7.03 -4.90 21.03
CA LEU A 37 -7.39 -5.62 19.79
C LEU A 37 -6.54 -6.88 19.60
N TYR A 38 -5.24 -6.81 19.87
CA TYR A 38 -4.34 -7.97 19.84
C TYR A 38 -4.69 -9.02 20.90
N MET A 39 -5.11 -8.61 22.10
CA MET A 39 -5.60 -9.54 23.12
C MET A 39 -6.95 -10.16 22.73
N ARG A 40 -7.86 -9.40 22.10
CA ARG A 40 -9.11 -9.95 21.53
C ARG A 40 -8.83 -11.00 20.45
N TYR A 41 -7.80 -10.79 19.65
CA TYR A 41 -7.30 -11.75 18.65
C TYR A 41 -6.79 -13.06 19.30
N LEU A 42 -6.08 -12.98 20.43
CA LEU A 42 -5.60 -14.17 21.15
C LEU A 42 -6.70 -14.92 21.91
N THR A 43 -7.75 -14.23 22.38
CA THR A 43 -8.81 -14.84 23.20
C THR A 43 -10.09 -15.17 22.44
N GLY A 44 -10.24 -14.74 21.19
CA GLY A 44 -11.44 -15.01 20.37
C GLY A 44 -12.73 -14.36 20.86
N LEU A 45 -12.63 -13.27 21.65
CA LEU A 45 -13.79 -12.61 22.26
C LEU A 45 -14.16 -11.35 21.46
N GLU A 46 -15.26 -11.42 20.72
CA GLU A 46 -15.96 -10.26 20.18
C GLU A 46 -17.16 -9.93 21.08
N ASP A 47 -17.06 -8.78 21.74
CA ASP A 47 -18.06 -8.13 22.62
C ASP A 47 -17.92 -8.28 24.14
N GLY A 48 -18.34 -7.22 24.83
CA GLY A 48 -18.30 -7.05 26.29
C GLY A 48 -19.54 -7.57 26.99
N SER A 49 -19.96 -8.81 26.73
CA SER A 49 -21.03 -9.46 27.47
C SER A 49 -20.50 -10.27 28.67
N THR A 50 -21.20 -10.07 29.79
CA THR A 50 -20.99 -10.67 31.10
C THR A 50 -20.83 -12.20 31.05
N LEU A 51 -19.91 -12.74 31.87
CA LEU A 51 -19.86 -14.17 32.24
C LEU A 51 -21.25 -14.66 32.66
N ILE A 52 -21.96 -15.34 31.76
CA ILE A 52 -23.08 -16.21 32.12
C ILE A 52 -22.59 -17.62 31.86
N GLN A 53 -22.40 -18.38 32.95
CA GLN A 53 -22.30 -19.84 32.89
C GLN A 53 -23.55 -20.39 32.21
N ILE A 54 -23.41 -21.02 31.05
CA ILE A 54 -24.47 -21.84 30.47
C ILE A 54 -23.85 -23.17 30.07
N GLY A 55 -24.43 -24.24 30.60
CA GLY A 55 -23.99 -25.61 30.43
C GLY A 55 -24.14 -26.14 29.00
N GLU A 56 -23.49 -27.27 28.78
CA GLU A 56 -23.47 -28.04 27.54
C GLU A 56 -24.89 -28.26 26.99
N SER A 57 -25.22 -27.63 25.85
CA SER A 57 -26.31 -28.09 24.98
C SER A 57 -26.10 -27.62 23.53
N ASP A 58 -25.66 -28.54 22.68
CA ASP A 58 -25.94 -28.76 21.24
C ASP A 58 -26.19 -27.61 20.23
N THR A 59 -25.92 -26.34 20.54
CA THR A 59 -26.12 -25.20 19.63
C THR A 59 -24.83 -24.67 18.97
N GLU A 60 -23.66 -25.18 19.34
CA GLU A 60 -22.36 -24.81 18.73
C GLU A 60 -22.18 -25.23 17.25
N LYS A 61 -23.13 -25.96 16.66
CA LYS A 61 -23.07 -26.36 15.25
C LYS A 61 -23.62 -25.31 14.28
N GLY A 62 -24.33 -24.28 14.75
CA GLY A 62 -25.14 -23.40 13.90
C GLY A 62 -24.51 -22.08 13.43
N VAL A 63 -23.42 -21.63 14.06
CA VAL A 63 -22.75 -20.34 13.71
C VAL A 63 -21.25 -20.54 13.52
N ARG A 64 -20.86 -21.74 13.07
CA ARG A 64 -19.60 -21.92 12.34
C ARG A 64 -19.86 -21.43 10.91
N LEU A 65 -19.98 -20.12 10.74
CA LEU A 65 -20.04 -19.49 9.42
C LEU A 65 -18.89 -20.06 8.60
N MET A 66 -19.25 -20.62 7.45
CA MET A 66 -18.39 -21.41 6.57
C MET A 66 -17.28 -20.57 5.90
N THR A 67 -16.40 -19.97 6.68
CA THR A 67 -15.04 -19.66 6.25
C THR A 67 -14.27 -20.97 6.37
N GLY A 68 -14.15 -21.67 5.25
CA GLY A 68 -13.64 -23.04 5.20
C GLY A 68 -12.23 -23.13 5.78
N LYS A 69 -11.89 -24.24 6.44
CA LYS A 69 -10.58 -24.52 7.09
C LYS A 69 -9.32 -24.02 6.35
N ARG A 70 -9.40 -23.86 5.03
CA ARG A 70 -8.34 -23.33 4.17
C ARG A 70 -8.06 -21.84 4.41
N GLU A 71 -9.10 -21.01 4.45
CA GLU A 71 -8.95 -19.57 4.72
C GLU A 71 -8.37 -19.35 6.12
N GLU A 72 -8.86 -20.10 7.12
CA GLU A 72 -8.32 -20.04 8.47
C GLU A 72 -6.83 -20.43 8.51
N ALA A 73 -6.43 -21.44 7.75
CA ALA A 73 -5.03 -21.84 7.62
C ALA A 73 -4.19 -20.77 6.90
N ALA A 74 -4.72 -20.11 5.87
CA ALA A 74 -4.05 -19.03 5.17
C ALA A 74 -3.87 -17.80 6.07
N ARG A 75 -4.95 -17.38 6.75
CA ARG A 75 -4.90 -16.33 7.77
C ARG A 75 -3.83 -16.62 8.82
N ARG A 76 -3.76 -17.85 9.37
CA ARG A 76 -2.72 -18.23 10.34
C ARG A 76 -1.30 -18.11 9.76
N ARG A 77 -1.07 -18.50 8.50
CA ARG A 77 0.24 -18.34 7.84
C ARG A 77 0.61 -16.87 7.68
N VAL A 78 -0.32 -16.04 7.20
CA VAL A 78 -0.10 -14.60 7.01
C VAL A 78 0.27 -13.94 8.32
N PHE A 79 -0.53 -14.12 9.38
CA PHE A 79 -0.25 -13.52 10.68
C PHE A 79 1.02 -14.06 11.33
N ALA A 80 1.32 -15.36 11.21
CA ALA A 80 2.59 -15.91 11.69
C ALA A 80 3.81 -15.29 10.97
N ASN A 81 3.69 -15.04 9.66
CA ASN A 81 4.74 -14.37 8.89
C ASN A 81 4.92 -12.90 9.30
N ILE A 82 3.81 -12.18 9.52
CA ILE A 82 3.82 -10.81 10.08
C ILE A 82 4.55 -10.79 11.42
N GLU A 83 4.24 -11.73 12.32
CA GLU A 83 4.89 -11.82 13.63
C GLU A 83 6.38 -12.14 13.51
N ALA A 84 6.75 -13.11 12.69
CA ALA A 84 8.15 -13.50 12.47
C ALA A 84 9.02 -12.36 11.93
N LEU A 85 8.43 -11.48 11.11
CA LEU A 85 9.09 -10.31 10.54
C LEU A 85 8.97 -9.05 11.41
N GLY A 86 8.26 -9.11 12.55
CA GLY A 86 8.09 -7.98 13.47
C GLY A 86 7.16 -6.89 12.95
N LEU A 87 6.23 -7.21 12.04
CA LEU A 87 5.41 -6.23 11.31
C LEU A 87 4.04 -5.94 11.96
N ASN A 88 3.85 -6.32 13.23
CA ASN A 88 2.57 -6.15 13.94
C ASN A 88 2.12 -4.69 14.04
N GLU A 89 3.07 -3.76 14.22
CA GLU A 89 2.78 -2.32 14.24
C GLU A 89 2.31 -1.83 12.87
N CYS A 90 2.99 -2.26 11.79
CA CYS A 90 2.60 -1.94 10.43
C CYS A 90 1.18 -2.43 10.08
N VAL A 91 0.81 -3.64 10.52
CA VAL A 91 -0.56 -4.14 10.37
C VAL A 91 -1.56 -3.28 11.14
N SER A 92 -1.24 -2.92 12.38
CA SER A 92 -2.11 -2.05 13.18
C SER A 92 -2.28 -0.67 12.54
N GLU A 93 -1.25 -0.11 11.93
CA GLU A 93 -1.30 1.12 11.16
C GLU A 93 -2.18 0.97 9.92
N LEU A 94 -1.97 -0.07 9.10
CA LEU A 94 -2.80 -0.36 7.93
C LEU A 94 -4.29 -0.43 8.28
N ASP A 95 -4.64 -1.14 9.35
CA ASP A 95 -6.03 -1.27 9.78
C ASP A 95 -6.63 0.08 10.18
N ASN A 96 -5.87 0.89 10.91
CA ASN A 96 -6.39 2.10 11.56
C ASN A 96 -6.35 3.36 10.70
N GLN A 97 -5.25 3.57 9.97
CA GLN A 97 -5.07 4.76 9.13
C GLN A 97 -5.06 4.45 7.63
N GLY A 98 -4.99 3.17 7.24
CA GLY A 98 -5.03 2.77 5.83
C GLY A 98 -3.65 2.73 5.16
N PHE A 99 -2.57 3.02 5.89
CA PHE A 99 -1.20 2.99 5.40
C PHE A 99 -0.18 2.77 6.52
N THR A 100 1.04 2.39 6.16
CA THR A 100 2.20 2.20 7.05
C THR A 100 3.48 2.55 6.31
N VAL A 101 4.59 2.74 7.04
CA VAL A 101 5.92 2.99 6.49
C VAL A 101 6.87 1.89 6.94
N LEU A 102 7.51 1.22 5.97
CA LEU A 102 8.65 0.35 6.21
C LEU A 102 9.94 1.17 6.11
N LYS A 103 10.69 1.21 7.21
CA LYS A 103 11.99 1.87 7.26
C LYS A 103 13.08 1.01 6.63
N SER A 104 13.91 1.63 5.80
CA SER A 104 15.02 0.96 5.10
C SER A 104 14.58 -0.32 4.36
N ALA A 105 13.44 -0.26 3.70
CA ALA A 105 12.88 -1.37 2.91
C ALA A 105 13.82 -1.78 1.76
N LEU A 106 14.59 -0.83 1.24
CA LEU A 106 15.63 -1.07 0.23
C LEU A 106 17.02 -0.86 0.80
N THR A 107 17.96 -1.68 0.32
CA THR A 107 19.39 -1.45 0.58
C THR A 107 19.90 -0.26 -0.25
N PRO A 108 20.99 0.41 0.18
CA PRO A 108 21.60 1.49 -0.60
C PRO A 108 21.97 1.07 -2.04
N ASP A 109 22.41 -0.18 -2.23
CA ASP A 109 22.71 -0.72 -3.55
C ASP A 109 21.46 -0.83 -4.44
N GLN A 110 20.35 -1.36 -3.89
CA GLN A 110 19.08 -1.43 -4.61
C GLN A 110 18.55 -0.05 -4.98
N VAL A 111 18.67 0.93 -4.07
CA VAL A 111 18.29 2.32 -4.34
C VAL A 111 19.08 2.87 -5.53
N GLU A 112 20.40 2.76 -5.51
CA GLU A 112 21.23 3.32 -6.58
C GLU A 112 20.99 2.63 -7.93
N ARG A 113 20.88 1.30 -7.94
CA ARG A 113 20.57 0.54 -9.17
C ARG A 113 19.19 0.88 -9.74
N ALA A 114 18.16 0.93 -8.88
CA ALA A 114 16.80 1.27 -9.31
C ALA A 114 16.71 2.71 -9.82
N LYS A 115 17.32 3.67 -9.10
CA LYS A 115 17.39 5.07 -9.51
C LYS A 115 18.08 5.23 -10.86
N ALA A 116 19.23 4.57 -11.05
CA ALA A 116 19.95 4.59 -12.31
C ALA A 116 19.14 3.97 -13.45
N ALA A 117 18.44 2.85 -13.21
CA ALA A 117 17.58 2.22 -14.22
C ALA A 117 16.42 3.12 -14.64
N VAL A 118 15.74 3.77 -13.69
CA VAL A 118 14.68 4.75 -13.99
C VAL A 118 15.22 5.93 -14.79
N LEU A 119 16.38 6.48 -14.44
CA LEU A 119 16.99 7.58 -15.18
C LEU A 119 17.35 7.19 -16.62
N ARG A 120 17.87 5.97 -16.83
CA ARG A 120 18.10 5.43 -18.19
C ARG A 120 16.81 5.32 -18.98
N ARG A 121 15.73 4.82 -18.36
CA ARG A 121 14.40 4.73 -18.98
C ARG A 121 13.89 6.10 -19.40
N VAL A 122 13.91 7.09 -18.51
CA VAL A 122 13.50 8.47 -18.79
C VAL A 122 14.33 9.07 -19.92
N ALA A 123 15.65 8.86 -19.92
CA ALA A 123 16.52 9.36 -20.98
C ALA A 123 16.24 8.72 -22.33
N ALA A 124 15.91 7.43 -22.36
CA ALA A 124 15.51 6.74 -23.58
C ALA A 124 14.16 7.22 -24.13
N GLU A 125 13.17 7.45 -23.27
CA GLU A 125 11.85 7.95 -23.68
C GLU A 125 11.87 9.41 -24.16
N THR A 126 12.63 10.26 -23.46
CA THR A 126 12.62 11.72 -23.71
C THR A 126 13.73 12.18 -24.65
N GLY A 127 14.75 11.35 -24.87
CA GLY A 127 15.98 11.73 -25.56
C GLY A 127 16.86 12.71 -24.78
N ARG A 128 16.60 12.92 -23.48
CA ARG A 128 17.31 13.89 -22.63
C ARG A 128 17.86 13.23 -21.39
N VAL A 129 19.12 13.52 -21.06
CA VAL A 129 19.69 13.12 -19.77
C VAL A 129 19.20 14.10 -18.70
N VAL A 130 18.56 13.58 -17.66
CA VAL A 130 18.04 14.35 -16.54
C VAL A 130 18.98 14.19 -15.35
N ASP A 131 19.39 15.30 -14.75
CA ASP A 131 20.18 15.32 -13.53
C ASP A 131 19.21 15.25 -12.32
N PRO A 132 19.30 14.20 -11.49
CA PRO A 132 18.35 14.00 -10.41
C PRO A 132 18.43 15.07 -9.32
N ASP A 133 19.50 15.86 -9.25
CA ASP A 133 19.72 16.86 -8.20
C ASP A 133 19.60 18.30 -8.73
N LEU A 134 19.82 18.51 -10.03
CA LEU A 134 19.93 19.86 -10.61
C LEU A 134 18.89 20.21 -11.68
N SER A 135 18.15 19.24 -12.23
CA SER A 135 17.22 19.51 -13.33
C SER A 135 16.11 20.50 -12.97
N SER A 136 15.84 21.41 -13.90
CA SER A 136 14.80 22.43 -13.82
C SER A 136 13.52 21.98 -14.55
N ALA A 137 12.48 22.82 -14.49
CA ALA A 137 11.26 22.61 -15.28
C ALA A 137 11.48 22.74 -16.80
N GLU A 138 12.62 23.26 -17.27
CA GLU A 138 12.98 23.26 -18.71
C GLU A 138 13.52 21.90 -19.16
N ASP A 139 14.19 21.19 -18.25
CA ASP A 139 14.75 19.87 -18.49
C ASP A 139 13.67 18.79 -18.45
N PHE A 140 12.87 18.80 -17.37
CA PHE A 140 11.77 17.87 -17.15
C PHE A 140 10.67 18.52 -16.29
N ARG A 141 9.49 18.72 -16.88
CA ARG A 141 8.38 19.43 -16.24
C ARG A 141 7.32 18.49 -15.68
N GLY A 142 6.93 18.71 -14.43
CA GLY A 142 5.81 18.01 -13.82
C GLY A 142 6.06 16.52 -13.64
N MET A 143 5.01 15.70 -13.80
CA MET A 143 5.05 14.26 -13.54
C MET A 143 4.76 13.45 -14.80
N GLN A 144 5.54 12.40 -15.03
CA GLN A 144 5.27 11.38 -16.04
C GLN A 144 5.42 9.98 -15.44
N TYR A 145 4.49 9.09 -15.77
CA TYR A 145 4.56 7.70 -15.33
C TYR A 145 5.41 6.86 -16.28
N GLN A 146 6.46 6.25 -15.72
CA GLN A 146 7.36 5.31 -16.37
C GLN A 146 6.86 3.89 -16.07
N HIS A 147 6.29 3.22 -17.06
CA HIS A 147 5.59 1.93 -16.91
C HIS A 147 6.47 0.74 -17.32
N TYR A 148 6.04 -0.48 -16.99
CA TYR A 148 6.68 -1.76 -17.35
C TYR A 148 8.11 -1.92 -16.82
N LEU A 149 8.47 -1.23 -15.72
CA LEU A 149 9.83 -1.25 -15.20
C LEU A 149 10.26 -2.64 -14.72
N ILE A 150 9.32 -3.51 -14.35
CA ILE A 150 9.64 -4.88 -13.91
C ILE A 150 10.53 -5.65 -14.90
N PHE A 151 10.51 -5.28 -16.19
CA PHE A 151 11.30 -5.93 -17.24
C PHE A 151 12.59 -5.20 -17.62
N GLU A 152 12.83 -4.00 -17.11
CA GLU A 152 13.91 -3.11 -17.58
C GLU A 152 15.28 -3.40 -16.93
N ASP A 153 15.29 -3.88 -15.68
CA ASP A 153 16.53 -4.12 -14.93
C ASP A 153 16.31 -5.21 -13.86
N PRO A 154 17.28 -6.13 -13.63
CA PRO A 154 17.21 -7.16 -12.59
C PRO A 154 16.85 -6.64 -11.19
N VAL A 155 17.20 -5.39 -10.86
CA VAL A 155 16.88 -4.79 -9.55
C VAL A 155 15.38 -4.72 -9.29
N PHE A 156 14.53 -4.60 -10.32
CA PHE A 156 13.09 -4.46 -10.13
C PHE A 156 12.43 -5.76 -9.65
N PRO A 157 12.68 -6.93 -10.27
CA PRO A 157 12.29 -8.21 -9.68
C PRO A 157 12.88 -8.49 -8.29
N GLU A 158 14.13 -8.07 -8.02
CA GLU A 158 14.71 -8.19 -6.67
C GLU A 158 13.90 -7.40 -5.64
N ILE A 159 13.49 -6.17 -5.98
CA ILE A 159 12.65 -5.31 -5.13
C ILE A 159 11.22 -5.87 -5.01
N LEU A 160 10.65 -6.42 -6.09
CA LEU A 160 9.33 -7.06 -6.06
C LEU A 160 9.27 -8.18 -5.01
N LEU A 161 10.36 -8.91 -4.83
CA LEU A 161 10.45 -10.08 -3.96
C LEU A 161 10.82 -9.76 -2.51
N GLN A 162 10.88 -8.48 -2.12
CA GLN A 162 11.18 -8.06 -0.75
C GLN A 162 10.20 -8.64 0.27
N GLU A 163 10.72 -9.32 1.29
CA GLU A 163 9.91 -10.16 2.18
C GLU A 163 8.94 -9.36 3.04
N GLN A 164 9.38 -8.23 3.60
CA GLN A 164 8.53 -7.40 4.46
C GLN A 164 7.39 -6.74 3.68
N THR A 165 7.68 -6.23 2.47
CA THR A 165 6.65 -5.67 1.60
C THR A 165 5.63 -6.73 1.22
N LEU A 166 6.08 -7.91 0.75
CA LEU A 166 5.17 -8.98 0.35
C LEU A 166 4.32 -9.49 1.52
N ALA A 167 4.88 -9.56 2.74
CA ALA A 167 4.11 -9.93 3.91
C ALA A 167 2.91 -8.99 4.16
N LEU A 168 3.12 -7.67 4.01
CA LEU A 168 2.06 -6.68 4.13
C LEU A 168 1.10 -6.69 2.93
N MET A 169 1.57 -7.02 1.73
CA MET A 169 0.69 -7.21 0.57
C MET A 169 -0.22 -8.44 0.76
N HIS A 170 0.33 -9.56 1.27
CA HIS A 170 -0.47 -10.74 1.60
C HIS A 170 -1.49 -10.45 2.70
N TYR A 171 -1.15 -9.58 3.66
CA TYR A 171 -2.11 -9.11 4.66
C TYR A 171 -3.31 -8.38 4.02
N LEU A 172 -3.06 -7.47 3.07
CA LEU A 172 -4.11 -6.67 2.43
C LEU A 172 -4.91 -7.44 1.37
N LEU A 173 -4.25 -8.32 0.61
CA LEU A 173 -4.77 -8.88 -0.65
C LEU A 173 -4.83 -10.42 -0.69
N GLY A 174 -4.24 -11.10 0.29
CA GLY A 174 -4.06 -12.56 0.28
C GLY A 174 -2.74 -13.00 -0.39
N GLU A 175 -2.31 -14.22 -0.07
CA GLU A 175 -1.14 -14.90 -0.65
C GLU A 175 -1.25 -15.15 -2.18
N SER A 176 -2.47 -15.09 -2.74
CA SER A 176 -2.73 -15.22 -4.18
C SER A 176 -2.61 -13.89 -4.93
N CYS A 177 -2.31 -12.79 -4.23
CA CYS A 177 -2.15 -11.50 -4.86
C CYS A 177 -1.05 -11.52 -5.93
N VAL A 178 -1.08 -10.51 -6.77
CA VAL A 178 -0.34 -10.49 -8.00
C VAL A 178 0.08 -9.06 -8.33
N LEU A 179 1.22 -8.90 -8.99
CA LEU A 179 1.66 -7.59 -9.47
C LEU A 179 0.76 -7.16 -10.63
N SER A 180 0.21 -5.95 -10.55
CA SER A 180 -0.59 -5.35 -11.62
C SER A 180 0.18 -4.31 -12.41
N SER A 181 1.05 -3.53 -11.76
CA SER A 181 2.03 -2.70 -12.45
C SER A 181 3.25 -2.43 -11.57
N MET A 182 4.39 -2.21 -12.22
CA MET A 182 5.55 -1.63 -11.56
C MET A 182 6.11 -0.49 -12.39
N GLY A 183 6.21 0.68 -11.79
CA GLY A 183 6.62 1.88 -12.50
C GLY A 183 7.12 3.00 -11.60
N SER A 184 7.58 4.08 -12.20
CA SER A 184 8.02 5.28 -11.48
C SER A 184 7.13 6.45 -11.86
N HIS A 185 6.55 7.11 -10.86
CA HIS A 185 5.93 8.41 -11.03
C HIS A 185 7.02 9.48 -11.01
N PHE A 186 7.82 9.54 -12.07
CA PHE A 186 8.97 10.42 -12.18
C PHE A 186 8.51 11.88 -12.20
N ARG A 187 9.01 12.69 -11.26
CA ARG A 187 8.54 14.06 -11.06
C ARG A 187 9.70 15.04 -11.09
N GLY A 188 9.69 15.95 -12.05
CA GLY A 188 10.54 17.15 -12.06
C GLY A 188 9.81 18.37 -11.49
N PRO A 189 10.43 19.56 -11.57
CA PRO A 189 9.84 20.78 -11.05
C PRO A 189 8.61 21.25 -11.84
N GLY A 190 7.73 22.00 -11.17
CA GLY A 190 6.53 22.63 -11.74
C GLY A 190 5.37 21.68 -12.02
N GLY A 191 4.42 22.18 -12.81
CA GLY A 191 3.21 21.44 -13.18
C GLY A 191 2.19 21.33 -12.03
N LEU A 192 1.35 20.29 -12.05
CA LEU A 192 0.27 20.11 -11.08
C LEU A 192 0.69 19.23 -9.89
N PRO A 193 0.11 19.45 -8.69
CA PRO A 193 0.05 18.41 -7.68
C PRO A 193 -0.73 17.20 -8.21
N LEU A 194 -0.55 16.04 -7.61
CA LEU A 194 -1.37 14.87 -7.91
C LEU A 194 -2.67 14.95 -7.11
N ALA A 195 -3.79 15.01 -7.82
CA ALA A 195 -5.13 15.07 -7.23
C ALA A 195 -5.34 13.99 -6.17
N LEU A 196 -6.09 14.30 -5.12
CA LEU A 196 -6.49 13.32 -4.13
C LEU A 196 -7.42 12.29 -4.79
N HIS A 197 -7.10 11.01 -4.66
CA HIS A 197 -7.85 9.90 -5.25
C HIS A 197 -7.66 8.61 -4.45
N ALA A 198 -8.44 7.58 -4.77
CA ALA A 198 -8.22 6.21 -4.31
C ALA A 198 -7.87 5.32 -5.51
N ASP A 199 -7.05 4.30 -5.25
CA ASP A 199 -6.59 3.34 -6.26
C ASP A 199 -7.63 2.25 -6.55
N GLY A 200 -8.46 1.91 -5.57
CA GLY A 200 -9.53 0.91 -5.69
C GLY A 200 -10.70 1.39 -6.56
N SER A 201 -11.52 0.48 -7.07
CA SER A 201 -12.68 0.81 -7.93
C SER A 201 -13.71 1.70 -7.23
N SER A 202 -14.23 2.72 -7.91
CA SER A 202 -15.25 3.64 -7.37
C SER A 202 -16.61 2.99 -7.14
N VAL A 203 -16.92 1.92 -7.87
CA VAL A 203 -18.18 1.18 -7.74
C VAL A 203 -17.97 -0.01 -6.82
N GLY A 204 -18.71 -0.03 -5.71
CA GLY A 204 -18.72 -1.16 -4.78
C GLY A 204 -17.46 -1.28 -3.93
N MET A 205 -16.83 -0.16 -3.54
CA MET A 205 -15.78 -0.20 -2.53
C MET A 205 -16.27 -0.87 -1.25
N THR A 206 -15.50 -1.83 -0.78
CA THR A 206 -15.74 -2.51 0.49
C THR A 206 -14.53 -2.32 1.41
N GLU A 207 -14.68 -2.68 2.68
CA GLU A 207 -13.56 -2.65 3.64
C GLU A 207 -12.42 -3.60 3.24
N ALA A 208 -12.70 -4.63 2.45
CA ALA A 208 -11.65 -5.48 1.89
C ALA A 208 -10.99 -4.78 0.69
N SER A 209 -9.67 -4.64 0.77
CA SER A 209 -8.87 -4.10 -0.33
C SER A 209 -8.90 -5.04 -1.53
N LEU A 210 -9.18 -4.51 -2.72
CA LEU A 210 -9.02 -5.25 -3.99
C LEU A 210 -7.65 -5.02 -4.63
N VAL A 211 -7.03 -3.90 -4.25
CA VAL A 211 -5.72 -3.45 -4.74
C VAL A 211 -4.94 -2.85 -3.57
N ALA A 212 -3.62 -2.85 -3.64
CA ALA A 212 -2.75 -2.23 -2.65
C ALA A 212 -1.48 -1.79 -3.34
N ASN A 213 -0.80 -0.80 -2.77
CA ASN A 213 0.34 -0.19 -3.45
C ASN A 213 1.49 0.01 -2.46
N CYS A 214 2.70 -0.13 -2.96
CA CYS A 214 3.94 0.13 -2.24
C CYS A 214 4.75 1.15 -3.02
N ASN A 215 5.15 2.23 -2.35
CA ASN A 215 5.96 3.28 -2.93
C ASN A 215 7.31 3.37 -2.22
N TYR A 216 8.37 2.98 -2.92
CA TYR A 216 9.73 3.09 -2.45
C TYR A 216 10.31 4.46 -2.82
N ALA A 217 10.89 5.16 -1.85
CA ALA A 217 11.58 6.42 -2.07
C ALA A 217 12.99 6.17 -2.62
N LEU A 218 13.28 6.63 -3.84
CA LEU A 218 14.62 6.56 -4.44
C LEU A 218 15.38 7.89 -4.37
N THR A 219 14.67 8.95 -4.01
CA THR A 219 15.17 10.30 -3.69
C THR A 219 14.44 10.80 -2.44
N PRO A 220 14.92 11.85 -1.75
CA PRO A 220 14.27 12.37 -0.55
C PRO A 220 12.81 12.77 -0.78
N TYR A 221 11.96 12.51 0.21
CA TYR A 221 10.54 12.88 0.20
C TYR A 221 10.29 13.98 1.23
N SER A 222 9.83 15.14 0.77
CA SER A 222 9.26 16.20 1.60
C SER A 222 8.18 16.94 0.80
N ALA A 223 7.42 17.83 1.45
CA ALA A 223 6.38 18.62 0.76
C ALA A 223 6.97 19.37 -0.44
N GLU A 224 8.07 20.12 -0.22
CA GLU A 224 8.80 20.86 -1.26
C GLU A 224 9.35 19.95 -2.38
N ASN A 225 9.74 18.72 -2.00
CA ASN A 225 10.27 17.74 -2.91
C ASN A 225 9.21 16.93 -3.68
N GLY A 226 7.92 17.24 -3.54
CA GLY A 226 6.85 16.53 -4.26
C GLY A 226 6.51 15.17 -3.66
N ALA A 227 6.57 15.05 -2.33
CA ALA A 227 6.24 13.84 -1.57
C ALA A 227 4.81 13.37 -1.79
N LEU A 228 4.61 12.08 -1.53
CA LEU A 228 3.30 11.46 -1.39
C LEU A 228 2.53 12.12 -0.24
N LEU A 229 1.22 12.27 -0.43
CA LEU A 229 0.29 12.75 0.56
C LEU A 229 -0.76 11.65 0.80
N LEU A 230 -1.09 11.37 2.05
CA LEU A 230 -2.04 10.32 2.46
C LEU A 230 -3.09 10.88 3.40
N MET A 231 -4.31 10.34 3.35
CA MET A 231 -5.42 10.73 4.24
C MET A 231 -5.70 9.63 5.26
N PRO A 232 -5.30 9.79 6.53
CA PRO A 232 -5.52 8.79 7.56
C PRO A 232 -6.99 8.40 7.72
N GLY A 233 -7.28 7.10 7.71
CA GLY A 233 -8.62 6.53 7.94
C GLY A 233 -9.59 6.65 6.76
N SER A 234 -9.16 7.25 5.64
CA SER A 234 -10.00 7.43 4.45
C SER A 234 -10.39 6.11 3.78
N HIS A 235 -9.62 5.04 3.96
CA HIS A 235 -9.93 3.70 3.42
C HIS A 235 -11.27 3.15 3.87
N ARG A 236 -11.76 3.59 5.04
CA ARG A 236 -13.06 3.19 5.60
C ARG A 236 -14.23 4.00 5.06
N LYS A 237 -13.98 5.07 4.29
CA LYS A 237 -15.04 5.89 3.68
C LYS A 237 -15.74 5.16 2.53
N ASN A 238 -15.11 4.14 1.95
CA ASN A 238 -15.67 3.32 0.85
C ASN A 238 -16.25 4.17 -0.30
N ARG A 239 -15.57 5.26 -0.63
CA ARG A 239 -15.89 6.16 -1.73
C ARG A 239 -14.63 6.92 -2.13
N TYR A 240 -14.68 7.58 -3.28
CA TYR A 240 -13.67 8.56 -3.68
C TYR A 240 -13.83 9.89 -2.90
N PRO A 241 -12.75 10.69 -2.81
CA PRO A 241 -12.86 12.07 -2.35
C PRO A 241 -13.79 12.87 -3.26
N THR A 242 -14.54 13.79 -2.67
CA THR A 242 -15.32 14.76 -3.43
C THR A 242 -14.41 15.83 -4.02
N VAL A 243 -14.92 16.60 -4.98
CA VAL A 243 -14.20 17.73 -5.59
C VAL A 243 -13.74 18.74 -4.54
N GLY A 244 -14.56 19.05 -3.54
CA GLY A 244 -14.22 19.98 -2.45
C GLY A 244 -13.30 19.39 -1.37
N GLU A 245 -13.04 18.08 -1.37
CA GLU A 245 -12.03 17.44 -0.51
C GLU A 245 -10.65 17.38 -1.21
N ASN A 246 -10.48 18.03 -2.36
CA ASN A 246 -9.27 17.98 -3.16
C ASN A 246 -8.37 19.23 -3.01
N TRP A 247 -7.30 19.29 -3.79
CA TRP A 247 -6.43 20.47 -3.84
C TRP A 247 -7.19 21.69 -4.37
N MET A 248 -6.90 22.85 -3.78
CA MET A 248 -7.50 24.14 -4.13
C MET A 248 -6.41 25.15 -4.51
N SER A 249 -6.74 26.09 -5.40
CA SER A 249 -5.94 27.29 -5.70
C SER A 249 -6.86 28.50 -5.68
N GLY A 250 -6.91 29.21 -4.54
CA GLY A 250 -7.95 30.21 -4.30
C GLY A 250 -9.33 29.53 -4.19
N GLU A 251 -10.27 29.92 -5.04
CA GLU A 251 -11.62 29.34 -5.10
C GLU A 251 -11.72 28.17 -6.09
N ASP A 252 -10.69 27.95 -6.93
CA ASP A 252 -10.69 26.92 -7.96
C ASP A 252 -10.22 25.57 -7.39
N THR A 253 -10.92 24.49 -7.71
CA THR A 253 -10.44 23.14 -7.42
C THR A 253 -9.39 22.73 -8.45
N ILE A 254 -8.57 21.73 -8.13
CA ILE A 254 -7.62 21.17 -9.11
C ILE A 254 -8.30 20.72 -10.41
N PHE A 255 -9.56 20.26 -10.33
CA PHE A 255 -10.29 19.82 -11.51
C PHE A 255 -10.75 20.99 -12.39
N ASP A 256 -11.07 22.14 -11.78
CA ASP A 256 -11.37 23.38 -12.51
C ASP A 256 -10.11 23.86 -13.26
N VAL A 257 -8.98 23.90 -12.55
CA VAL A 257 -7.67 24.27 -13.13
C VAL A 257 -7.27 23.33 -14.28
N ILE A 258 -7.47 22.02 -14.13
CA ILE A 258 -7.22 21.04 -15.19
C ILE A 258 -8.12 21.29 -16.40
N ALA A 259 -9.41 21.55 -16.17
CA ALA A 259 -10.39 21.76 -17.24
C ALA A 259 -10.11 23.01 -18.09
N GLU A 260 -9.53 24.04 -17.47
CA GLU A 260 -9.16 25.29 -18.16
C GLU A 260 -7.90 25.19 -19.02
N ASN A 261 -7.09 24.13 -18.84
CA ASN A 261 -5.88 23.87 -19.61
C ASN A 261 -4.95 25.10 -19.68
N ARG A 262 -4.69 25.70 -18.51
CA ARG A 262 -3.89 26.93 -18.37
C ARG A 262 -2.44 26.73 -18.85
N PRO A 263 -1.76 27.77 -19.36
CA PRO A 263 -0.35 27.69 -19.74
C PRO A 263 0.55 27.29 -18.57
N ALA A 264 1.67 26.63 -18.87
CA ALA A 264 2.59 26.10 -17.87
C ALA A 264 3.13 27.18 -16.89
N GLU A 265 3.45 28.38 -17.39
CA GLU A 265 3.91 29.49 -16.57
C GLU A 265 2.85 29.97 -15.57
N GLU A 266 1.57 29.91 -15.94
CA GLU A 266 0.48 30.24 -15.02
C GLU A 266 0.35 29.18 -13.92
N LEU A 267 0.39 27.89 -14.29
CA LEU A 267 0.33 26.76 -13.36
C LEU A 267 1.48 26.78 -12.34
N ASP A 268 2.68 27.18 -12.76
CA ASP A 268 3.85 27.27 -11.87
C ASP A 268 3.70 28.39 -10.83
N ASN A 269 3.02 29.48 -11.19
CA ASN A 269 2.78 30.62 -10.29
C ASN A 269 1.56 30.42 -9.37
N MET A 270 0.80 29.34 -9.53
CA MET A 270 -0.32 29.01 -8.64
C MET A 270 0.16 28.61 -7.25
N THR A 271 -0.62 29.03 -6.24
CA THR A 271 -0.45 28.60 -4.85
C THR A 271 -1.47 27.53 -4.53
N TRP A 272 -1.00 26.35 -4.16
CA TRP A 272 -1.84 25.19 -3.87
C TRP A 272 -2.06 25.01 -2.38
N THR A 273 -3.33 24.89 -2.00
CA THR A 273 -3.76 24.48 -0.66
C THR A 273 -3.97 22.96 -0.66
N PRO A 274 -3.28 22.20 0.21
CA PRO A 274 -3.46 20.75 0.28
C PRO A 274 -4.84 20.37 0.85
N PRO A 275 -5.36 19.17 0.52
CA PRO A 275 -6.55 18.62 1.14
C PRO A 275 -6.49 18.64 2.68
N GLU A 276 -7.56 19.11 3.33
CA GLU A 276 -7.63 19.19 4.79
C GLU A 276 -7.53 17.80 5.45
N GLY A 277 -6.67 17.69 6.48
CA GLY A 277 -6.47 16.45 7.23
C GLY A 277 -5.50 15.47 6.59
N ALA A 278 -4.97 15.78 5.41
CA ALA A 278 -3.95 14.97 4.80
C ALA A 278 -2.59 15.12 5.48
N VAL A 279 -1.79 14.05 5.45
CA VAL A 279 -0.43 14.01 5.99
C VAL A 279 0.58 13.85 4.85
N THR A 280 1.65 14.63 4.91
CA THR A 280 2.79 14.50 4.00
C THR A 280 3.70 13.36 4.47
N MET A 281 4.07 12.48 3.54
CA MET A 281 5.04 11.43 3.82
C MET A 281 6.45 12.00 3.74
N ASP A 282 7.01 12.38 4.89
CA ASP A 282 8.42 12.73 5.05
C ASP A 282 9.18 11.45 5.41
N ILE A 283 9.85 10.86 4.41
CA ILE A 283 10.49 9.55 4.52
C ILE A 283 11.89 9.56 3.93
N ASP A 284 12.74 8.68 4.44
CA ASP A 284 14.13 8.59 4.05
C ASP A 284 14.27 7.81 2.74
N VAL A 285 15.38 8.05 2.03
CA VAL A 285 15.72 7.25 0.84
C VAL A 285 15.85 5.78 1.22
N GLY A 286 15.19 4.91 0.46
CA GLY A 286 15.11 3.48 0.73
C GLY A 286 13.94 3.05 1.64
N ASP A 287 13.21 4.00 2.25
CA ASP A 287 11.95 3.69 2.91
C ASP A 287 10.86 3.34 1.89
N ALA A 288 9.82 2.64 2.35
CA ALA A 288 8.63 2.34 1.56
C ALA A 288 7.35 2.74 2.30
N VAL A 289 6.41 3.35 1.58
CA VAL A 289 5.05 3.57 2.07
C VAL A 289 4.13 2.53 1.45
N ILE A 290 3.37 1.82 2.28
CA ILE A 290 2.41 0.81 1.84
C ILE A 290 1.02 1.26 2.23
N TRP A 291 0.06 1.18 1.33
CA TRP A 291 -1.33 1.56 1.62
C TRP A 291 -2.37 0.62 1.04
N HIS A 292 -3.49 0.59 1.74
CA HIS A 292 -4.74 -0.03 1.32
C HIS A 292 -5.32 0.71 0.10
N GLY A 293 -5.88 0.00 -0.88
CA GLY A 293 -6.32 0.58 -2.16
C GLY A 293 -7.41 1.65 -2.05
N ASN A 294 -8.23 1.61 -1.00
CA ASN A 294 -9.23 2.65 -0.73
C ASN A 294 -8.65 3.89 -0.01
N THR A 295 -7.40 3.87 0.44
CA THR A 295 -6.78 5.02 1.12
C THR A 295 -6.64 6.15 0.12
N TRP A 296 -7.24 7.29 0.46
CA TRP A 296 -7.10 8.49 -0.35
C TRP A 296 -5.68 9.00 -0.24
N HIS A 297 -5.10 9.27 -1.39
CA HIS A 297 -3.74 9.73 -1.51
C HIS A 297 -3.61 10.67 -2.70
N GLY A 298 -2.55 11.46 -2.68
CA GLY A 298 -2.21 12.41 -3.71
C GLY A 298 -0.72 12.71 -3.62
N GLY A 299 -0.29 13.84 -4.15
CA GLY A 299 1.12 14.17 -4.10
C GLY A 299 1.35 15.66 -4.28
N TRP A 300 2.33 16.16 -3.57
CA TRP A 300 2.75 17.54 -3.71
C TRP A 300 3.24 17.83 -5.13
N ARG A 301 3.00 19.05 -5.59
CA ARG A 301 3.82 19.65 -6.64
C ARG A 301 5.27 19.70 -6.14
N ARG A 302 6.23 19.56 -7.05
CA ARG A 302 7.65 19.73 -6.73
C ARG A 302 8.09 21.09 -7.26
N ASP A 303 8.70 21.91 -6.42
CA ASP A 303 9.24 23.22 -6.82
C ASP A 303 10.78 23.26 -6.74
N ALA A 304 11.38 22.38 -5.94
CA ALA A 304 12.82 22.25 -5.84
C ALA A 304 13.46 21.69 -7.13
N LEU A 305 14.66 22.18 -7.45
CA LEU A 305 15.52 21.63 -8.50
C LEU A 305 15.80 20.14 -8.31
N GLY A 306 16.09 19.45 -9.40
CA GLY A 306 16.23 18.00 -9.45
C GLY A 306 14.89 17.28 -9.59
N THR A 307 14.89 15.99 -9.32
CA THR A 307 13.74 15.12 -9.54
C THR A 307 13.39 14.32 -8.31
N ARG A 308 12.10 14.05 -8.14
CA ARG A 308 11.61 13.03 -7.23
C ARG A 308 11.40 11.74 -7.98
N ILE A 309 12.17 10.73 -7.61
CA ILE A 309 12.17 9.41 -8.21
C ILE A 309 11.63 8.44 -7.18
N ASN A 310 10.72 7.59 -7.64
CA ASN A 310 10.15 6.54 -6.81
C ASN A 310 10.02 5.25 -7.59
N LEU A 311 9.80 4.16 -6.87
CA LEU A 311 9.32 2.93 -7.47
C LEU A 311 7.99 2.60 -6.84
N ALA A 312 6.94 2.57 -7.66
CA ALA A 312 5.61 2.13 -7.29
C ALA A 312 5.43 0.67 -7.73
N ALA A 313 5.08 -0.18 -6.78
CA ALA A 313 4.67 -1.56 -7.00
C ALA A 313 3.20 -1.70 -6.63
N TYR A 314 2.35 -1.82 -7.64
CA TYR A 314 0.90 -1.87 -7.50
C TYR A 314 0.42 -3.31 -7.62
N PHE A 315 -0.20 -3.81 -6.57
CA PHE A 315 -0.69 -5.19 -6.46
C PHE A 315 -2.21 -5.22 -6.52
N CYS A 316 -2.75 -6.32 -7.01
CA CYS A 316 -4.18 -6.59 -6.99
C CYS A 316 -4.46 -8.02 -6.56
N ARG A 317 -5.71 -8.28 -6.15
CA ARG A 317 -6.21 -9.65 -6.01
C ARG A 317 -6.18 -10.35 -7.36
N SER A 318 -5.93 -11.65 -7.37
CA SER A 318 -5.76 -12.47 -8.59
C SER A 318 -6.91 -12.41 -9.61
N HIS A 319 -8.12 -12.04 -9.17
CA HIS A 319 -9.29 -11.91 -10.04
C HIS A 319 -9.48 -10.51 -10.65
N ILE A 320 -8.66 -9.53 -10.27
CA ILE A 320 -8.68 -8.18 -10.83
C ILE A 320 -7.80 -8.14 -12.08
N SER A 321 -8.29 -7.53 -13.15
CA SER A 321 -7.51 -7.29 -14.37
C SER A 321 -6.33 -6.38 -14.06
N THR A 322 -5.16 -6.71 -14.57
CA THR A 322 -3.97 -5.87 -14.38
C THR A 322 -3.94 -4.67 -15.29
N GLN A 323 -3.17 -3.66 -14.88
CA GLN A 323 -2.81 -2.52 -15.72
C GLN A 323 -1.77 -2.91 -16.77
N GLU A 324 -0.75 -3.69 -16.38
CA GLU A 324 0.30 -4.19 -17.26
C GLU A 324 0.00 -5.63 -17.67
N ARG A 325 0.29 -6.01 -18.91
CA ARG A 325 0.07 -7.36 -19.40
C ARG A 325 1.12 -8.28 -18.77
N ARG A 326 0.64 -9.40 -18.24
CA ARG A 326 1.47 -10.44 -17.63
C ARG A 326 1.92 -11.47 -18.66
N GLY A 327 3.08 -12.08 -18.44
CA GLY A 327 3.64 -13.08 -19.37
C GLY A 327 3.92 -12.48 -20.75
N ASP A 328 4.46 -11.26 -20.77
CA ASP A 328 4.85 -10.58 -21.99
C ASP A 328 6.09 -11.26 -22.59
N ASP A 329 5.88 -11.92 -23.73
CA ASP A 329 6.90 -12.70 -24.42
C ASP A 329 8.00 -11.84 -25.07
N ARG A 330 7.88 -10.51 -24.98
CA ARG A 330 8.94 -9.57 -25.38
C ARG A 330 10.14 -9.58 -24.43
N PHE A 331 10.01 -10.13 -23.21
CA PHE A 331 11.05 -10.12 -22.18
C PHE A 331 11.34 -11.53 -21.61
N PRO A 332 11.66 -12.53 -22.46
CA PRO A 332 11.84 -13.92 -22.03
C PRO A 332 12.96 -14.08 -20.99
N GLU A 333 14.02 -13.26 -21.07
CA GLU A 333 15.19 -13.31 -20.18
C GLU A 333 14.83 -13.05 -18.72
N VAL A 334 13.78 -12.27 -18.46
CA VAL A 334 13.31 -11.99 -17.10
C VAL A 334 12.64 -13.24 -16.52
N PHE A 335 11.78 -13.90 -17.30
CA PHE A 335 11.12 -15.14 -16.87
C PHE A 335 12.11 -16.29 -16.73
N GLU A 336 13.10 -16.42 -17.63
CA GLU A 336 14.15 -17.43 -17.53
C GLU A 336 14.96 -17.28 -16.24
N ARG A 337 15.31 -16.05 -15.85
CA ARG A 337 16.08 -15.80 -14.61
C ARG A 337 15.34 -16.25 -13.37
N TYR A 338 14.01 -16.12 -13.34
CA TYR A 338 13.17 -16.39 -12.18
C TYR A 338 12.29 -17.64 -12.36
N ALA A 339 12.62 -18.51 -13.31
CA ALA A 339 11.81 -19.69 -13.65
C ALA A 339 11.59 -20.64 -12.45
N ASP A 340 12.57 -20.71 -11.56
CA ASP A 340 12.53 -21.54 -10.35
C ASP A 340 12.00 -20.80 -9.11
N ASP A 341 11.63 -19.51 -9.20
CA ASP A 341 11.06 -18.76 -8.08
C ASP A 341 9.52 -18.83 -8.09
N PRO A 342 8.90 -19.63 -7.21
CA PRO A 342 7.46 -19.78 -7.16
C PRO A 342 6.70 -18.50 -6.78
N ARG A 343 7.34 -17.57 -6.04
CA ARG A 343 6.74 -16.28 -5.66
C ARG A 343 6.73 -15.35 -6.85
N PHE A 344 7.83 -15.27 -7.60
CA PHE A 344 7.88 -14.49 -8.83
C PHE A 344 6.82 -14.96 -9.83
N ALA A 345 6.74 -16.28 -10.10
CA ALA A 345 5.74 -16.85 -10.99
C ALA A 345 4.29 -16.54 -10.52
N GLN A 346 4.03 -16.57 -9.21
CA GLN A 346 2.73 -16.16 -8.66
C GLN A 346 2.46 -14.68 -8.96
N LEU A 347 3.39 -13.79 -8.64
CA LEU A 347 3.22 -12.34 -8.80
C LEU A 347 3.08 -11.93 -10.27
N MET A 348 3.76 -12.63 -11.18
CA MET A 348 3.61 -12.49 -12.63
C MET A 348 2.38 -13.20 -13.19
N GLY A 349 1.52 -13.75 -12.32
CA GLY A 349 0.22 -14.32 -12.65
C GLY A 349 0.24 -15.63 -13.43
N GLU A 350 1.34 -16.38 -13.42
CA GLU A 350 1.40 -17.71 -14.05
C GLU A 350 0.60 -18.77 -13.27
N ARG A 351 0.17 -18.43 -12.04
CA ARG A 351 -0.51 -19.34 -11.10
C ARG A 351 -1.92 -18.90 -10.72
N VAL A 352 -2.51 -17.98 -11.49
CA VAL A 352 -3.89 -17.55 -11.29
C VAL A 352 -4.86 -18.40 -12.11
N PHE A 353 -6.11 -18.46 -11.67
CA PHE A 353 -7.15 -19.23 -12.36
C PHE A 353 -7.70 -18.57 -13.61
N ASN A 354 -7.71 -17.23 -13.64
CA ASN A 354 -8.12 -16.45 -14.80
C ASN A 354 -6.96 -16.29 -15.80
N GLY A 355 -7.24 -15.82 -17.02
CA GLY A 355 -6.21 -15.65 -18.06
C GLY A 355 -6.15 -16.79 -19.08
N TRP A 356 -7.27 -17.44 -19.33
CA TRP A 356 -7.41 -18.53 -20.29
C TRP A 356 -7.01 -18.08 -21.70
N ARG A 357 -6.40 -19.00 -22.45
CA ARG A 357 -6.00 -18.82 -23.84
C ARG A 357 -6.89 -19.68 -24.75
N GLU A 358 -6.48 -19.90 -26.00
CA GLU A 358 -7.24 -20.70 -26.97
C GLU A 358 -7.45 -22.15 -26.51
N GLU A 359 -6.57 -22.66 -25.66
CA GLU A 359 -6.66 -23.97 -25.03
C GLU A 359 -7.79 -24.06 -23.99
N GLY A 360 -8.35 -22.92 -23.56
CA GLY A 360 -9.43 -22.83 -22.60
C GLY A 360 -8.96 -22.78 -21.12
N PRO A 361 -9.88 -23.03 -20.17
CA PRO A 361 -9.56 -23.02 -18.74
C PRO A 361 -8.57 -24.11 -18.32
N ASP A 362 -7.55 -23.73 -17.56
CA ASP A 362 -6.75 -24.68 -16.79
C ASP A 362 -7.30 -24.82 -15.36
N PHE A 363 -7.90 -25.97 -15.06
CA PHE A 363 -8.44 -26.28 -13.73
C PHE A 363 -7.42 -26.93 -12.79
N SER A 364 -6.19 -27.19 -13.23
CA SER A 364 -5.13 -27.76 -12.38
C SER A 364 -4.82 -26.86 -11.18
N SER A 365 -4.99 -25.54 -11.36
CA SER A 365 -4.80 -24.49 -10.34
C SER A 365 -6.06 -24.19 -9.52
N ALA A 366 -7.21 -24.82 -9.78
CA ALA A 366 -8.48 -24.49 -9.11
C ALA A 366 -8.42 -24.64 -7.58
N LYS A 367 -7.56 -25.54 -7.06
CA LYS A 367 -7.30 -25.68 -5.61
C LYS A 367 -6.56 -24.50 -4.99
N ARG A 368 -6.00 -23.60 -5.79
CA ARG A 368 -5.28 -22.39 -5.37
C ARG A 368 -6.14 -21.15 -5.46
N ASN A 369 -7.38 -21.24 -5.97
CA ASN A 369 -8.28 -20.10 -6.04
C ASN A 369 -8.58 -19.50 -4.66
N PRO A 370 -8.68 -18.17 -4.54
CA PRO A 370 -9.12 -17.51 -3.31
C PRO A 370 -10.51 -18.00 -2.90
N LEU A 371 -10.69 -18.35 -1.63
CA LEU A 371 -11.98 -18.61 -1.03
C LEU A 371 -12.37 -17.55 0.00
N GLY A 372 -11.40 -16.73 0.44
CA GLY A 372 -11.61 -15.61 1.36
C GLY A 372 -10.57 -14.51 1.24
N ILE A 373 -10.46 -13.66 2.27
CA ILE A 373 -9.67 -12.42 2.22
C ILE A 373 -8.16 -12.69 2.23
N PHE A 374 -7.73 -13.72 2.97
CA PHE A 374 -6.34 -14.20 3.06
C PHE A 374 -6.06 -15.41 2.15
N ASP A 375 -7.08 -15.81 1.38
CA ASP A 375 -7.22 -16.96 0.45
C ASP A 375 -7.85 -18.27 0.97
#